data_AF-A0A7C6ERD7-F1
#
_entry.id   AF-A0A7C6ERD7-F1
#
_cell.length_a   1.000
_cell.length_b   1.000
_cell.length_c   1.000
_cell.angle_alpha   90.00
_cell.angle_beta   90.00
_cell.angle_gamma   90.00
#
_symmetry.space_group_name_H-M   'P 1'
#
loop_
_entity.id
_entity.type
_entity.pdbx_description
1 polymer ?
#
loop_
_entity_poly.entity_id
_entity_poly.type
_entity_poly.pdbx_seq_one_letter_code
_entity_poly.pdbx_strand_id
1 'polypeptide(L)'
;MQVSHYVVSIRNWMIRSLIERYLRARDTFLSYLADFRNGQLIPFENIMALSDQLFSIKEDNYLIFRRVLDPRRMVFEEAPKFTPSEAEVRFMNNVGLIFHKVMVARELKYVMEHYQADSQDYEETYGSLNYYLERIEKLFNEGLEIIRLMLPENGDNTVLLVYLLENREYMERTFGVPLWELLAPMIPGDVRREAYARAVEYYVNSGWAAEARRMLARAREDGVDPDAWPRRIQDRLLELESRLAGP
;
A
#
# COMPACT_ATOMS: atom_id res chain seq x y z
N MET A 1 0.65 6.82 28.36
CA MET A 1 -0.33 7.59 27.55
C MET A 1 -1.16 6.62 26.72
N GLN A 2 -2.49 6.66 26.84
CA GLN A 2 -3.41 5.78 26.12
C GLN A 2 -3.61 6.27 24.68
N VAL A 3 -3.64 5.35 23.71
CA VAL A 3 -3.97 5.66 22.32
C VAL A 3 -5.46 6.01 22.23
N SER A 4 -5.81 7.05 21.47
CA SER A 4 -7.21 7.46 21.28
C SER A 4 -8.05 6.33 20.68
N HIS A 5 -9.28 6.13 21.17
CA HIS A 5 -10.22 5.14 20.63
C HIS A 5 -10.45 5.29 19.12
N TYR A 6 -10.48 6.52 18.63
CA TYR A 6 -10.59 6.80 17.20
C TYR A 6 -9.40 6.25 16.42
N VAL A 7 -8.17 6.47 16.92
CA VAL A 7 -6.94 6.00 16.26
C VAL A 7 -6.90 4.47 16.25
N VAL A 8 -7.36 3.82 17.32
CA VAL A 8 -7.49 2.35 17.38
C VAL A 8 -8.48 1.84 16.33
N SER A 9 -9.67 2.46 16.21
CA SER A 9 -10.72 1.96 15.33
C SER A 9 -10.38 2.10 13.83
N ILE A 10 -9.58 3.10 13.46
CA ILE A 10 -9.21 3.33 12.05
C ILE A 10 -7.90 2.67 11.64
N ARG A 11 -7.07 2.17 12.57
CA ARG A 11 -5.69 1.72 12.28
C ARG A 11 -5.62 0.75 11.10
N ASN A 12 -6.43 -0.31 11.14
CA ASN A 12 -6.39 -1.38 10.13
C ASN A 12 -6.74 -0.85 8.73
N TRP A 13 -7.78 -0.03 8.65
CA TRP A 13 -8.19 0.61 7.39
C TRP A 13 -7.14 1.61 6.89
N MET A 14 -6.55 2.41 7.79
CA MET A 14 -5.50 3.38 7.44
C MET A 14 -4.26 2.69 6.91
N ILE A 15 -3.78 1.62 7.54
CA ILE A 15 -2.62 0.86 7.05
C ILE A 15 -2.89 0.30 5.65
N ARG A 16 -4.06 -0.34 5.44
CA ARG A 16 -4.45 -0.83 4.11
C ARG A 16 -4.50 0.31 3.08
N SER A 17 -5.07 1.46 3.44
CA SER A 17 -5.17 2.65 2.57
C SER A 17 -3.81 3.25 2.24
N LEU A 18 -2.88 3.29 3.20
CA LEU A 18 -1.51 3.77 2.99
C LEU A 18 -0.75 2.87 2.02
N ILE A 19 -0.83 1.54 2.20
CA ILE A 19 -0.21 0.56 1.29
C ILE A 19 -0.80 0.69 -0.11
N GLU A 20 -2.13 0.70 -0.26
CA GLU A 20 -2.76 0.84 -1.58
C GLU A 20 -2.31 2.13 -2.30
N ARG A 21 -2.37 3.27 -1.61
CA ARG A 21 -2.01 4.56 -2.21
C ARG A 21 -0.53 4.65 -2.54
N TYR A 22 0.33 4.03 -1.74
CA TYR A 22 1.75 3.92 -2.02
C TYR A 22 2.01 3.12 -3.29
N LEU A 23 1.38 1.94 -3.44
CA LEU A 23 1.54 1.11 -4.63
C LEU A 23 0.99 1.81 -5.88
N ARG A 24 -0.14 2.53 -5.78
CA ARG A 24 -0.66 3.35 -6.88
C ARG A 24 0.30 4.50 -7.26
N ALA A 25 0.92 5.16 -6.27
CA ALA A 25 1.90 6.21 -6.52
C ALA A 25 3.13 5.65 -7.27
N ARG A 26 3.58 4.44 -6.87
CA ARG A 26 4.65 3.72 -7.56
C ARG A 26 4.29 3.43 -9.02
N ASP A 27 3.12 2.85 -9.28
CA ASP A 27 2.70 2.53 -10.65
C ASP A 27 2.59 3.77 -11.54
N THR A 28 2.04 4.85 -10.98
CA THR A 28 1.97 6.16 -11.64
C THR A 28 3.37 6.66 -12.00
N PHE A 29 4.31 6.59 -11.06
CA PHE A 29 5.70 6.95 -11.30
C PHE A 29 6.38 6.06 -12.35
N LEU A 30 6.18 4.73 -12.31
CA LEU A 30 6.77 3.81 -13.27
C LEU A 30 6.25 4.05 -14.69
N SER A 31 4.98 4.44 -14.85
CA SER A 31 4.45 4.88 -16.13
C SER A 31 5.22 6.10 -16.65
N TYR A 32 5.38 7.14 -15.81
CA TYR A 32 6.13 8.34 -16.20
C TYR A 32 7.58 8.03 -16.56
N LEU A 33 8.22 7.14 -15.79
CA LEU A 33 9.58 6.71 -16.04
C LEU A 33 9.73 5.93 -17.35
N ALA A 34 8.75 5.09 -17.68
CA ALA A 34 8.73 4.37 -18.95
C ALA A 34 8.60 5.35 -20.14
N ASP A 35 7.69 6.31 -20.06
CA ASP A 35 7.53 7.36 -21.07
C ASP A 35 8.83 8.17 -21.24
N PHE A 36 9.46 8.55 -20.13
CA PHE A 36 10.74 9.26 -20.12
C PHE A 36 11.87 8.46 -20.77
N ARG A 37 12.00 7.18 -20.45
CA ARG A 37 12.99 6.28 -21.06
C ARG A 37 12.76 6.08 -22.56
N ASN A 38 11.52 6.24 -23.03
CA ASN A 38 11.16 6.20 -24.44
C ASN A 38 11.34 7.57 -25.15
N GLY A 39 11.96 8.54 -24.48
CA GLY A 39 12.23 9.87 -25.03
C GLY A 39 11.06 10.85 -24.95
N GLN A 40 9.97 10.51 -24.25
CA GLN A 40 8.87 11.43 -24.02
C GLN A 40 9.15 12.33 -22.82
N LEU A 41 8.76 13.60 -22.89
CA LEU A 41 8.87 14.49 -21.75
C LEU A 41 7.74 14.21 -20.76
N ILE A 42 8.08 13.98 -19.49
CA ILE A 42 7.10 13.99 -18.39
C ILE A 42 6.62 15.44 -18.19
N PRO A 43 5.31 15.74 -18.28
CA PRO A 43 4.78 17.07 -17.96
C PRO A 43 5.01 17.45 -16.49
N PHE A 44 5.23 18.73 -16.21
CA PHE A 44 5.32 19.25 -14.84
C PHE A 44 4.12 18.84 -13.97
N GLU A 45 2.90 18.91 -14.49
CA GLU A 45 1.66 18.59 -13.77
C GLU A 45 1.64 17.14 -13.27
N ASN A 46 2.23 16.22 -14.03
CA ASN A 46 2.30 14.81 -13.65
C ASN A 46 3.19 14.60 -12.41
N ILE A 47 4.32 15.30 -12.35
CA ILE A 47 5.24 15.24 -11.19
C ILE A 47 4.65 16.00 -10.00
N MET A 48 3.94 17.11 -10.24
CA MET A 48 3.18 17.81 -9.20
C MET A 48 2.11 16.91 -8.57
N ALA A 49 1.29 16.24 -9.38
CA ALA A 49 0.25 15.33 -8.88
C ALA A 49 0.85 14.16 -8.06
N LEU A 50 1.98 13.60 -8.52
CA LEU A 50 2.70 12.56 -7.76
C LEU A 50 3.22 13.11 -6.42
N SER A 51 3.72 14.34 -6.41
CA SER A 51 4.18 15.01 -5.19
C SER A 51 3.05 15.18 -4.18
N ASP A 52 1.88 15.65 -4.62
CA ASP A 52 0.71 15.85 -3.78
C ASP A 52 0.18 14.53 -3.21
N GLN A 53 0.17 13.47 -4.02
CA GLN A 53 -0.19 12.13 -3.56
C GLN A 53 0.76 11.63 -2.47
N LEU A 54 2.08 11.78 -2.66
CA LEU A 54 3.08 11.37 -1.67
C LEU A 54 3.03 12.21 -0.39
N PHE A 55 2.73 13.52 -0.52
CA PHE A 55 2.50 14.39 0.62
C PHE A 55 1.29 13.92 1.44
N SER A 56 0.18 13.60 0.79
CA SER A 56 -1.00 13.06 1.46
C SER A 56 -0.69 11.74 2.19
N ILE A 57 0.03 10.80 1.54
CA ILE A 57 0.44 9.55 2.19
C ILE A 57 1.32 9.84 3.41
N LYS A 58 2.28 10.76 3.28
CA LYS A 58 3.17 11.17 4.38
C LYS A 58 2.38 11.73 5.57
N GLU A 59 1.46 12.65 5.34
CA GLU A 59 0.67 13.25 6.42
C GLU A 59 -0.28 12.24 7.06
N ASP A 60 -0.87 11.34 6.28
CA ASP A 60 -1.77 10.31 6.77
C ASP A 60 -1.09 9.26 7.67
N ASN A 61 0.20 8.99 7.44
CA ASN A 61 0.98 8.19 8.39
C ASN A 61 0.97 8.81 9.79
N TYR A 62 1.09 10.14 9.87
CA TYR A 62 1.09 10.86 11.15
C TYR A 62 -0.31 11.00 11.79
N LEU A 63 -1.37 10.53 11.14
CA LEU A 63 -2.70 10.43 11.79
C LEU A 63 -2.75 9.28 12.79
N ILE A 64 -2.07 8.16 12.49
CA ILE A 64 -2.09 6.95 13.31
C ILE A 64 -0.80 6.73 14.09
N PHE A 65 0.33 7.22 13.59
CA PHE A 65 1.64 7.07 14.23
C PHE A 65 2.15 8.39 14.81
N ARG A 66 2.86 8.28 15.92
CA ARG A 66 3.61 9.39 16.51
C ARG A 66 4.75 9.81 15.58
N ARG A 67 4.96 11.12 15.45
CA ARG A 67 6.14 11.68 14.79
C ARG A 67 7.41 11.33 15.55
N VAL A 68 8.47 11.01 14.82
CA VAL A 68 9.82 10.84 15.37
C VAL A 68 10.43 12.23 15.56
N LEU A 69 10.76 12.59 16.81
CA LEU A 69 11.44 13.84 17.15
C LEU A 69 12.97 13.70 17.07
N ASP A 70 13.51 12.58 17.55
CA ASP A 70 14.93 12.23 17.43
C ASP A 70 15.06 10.81 16.83
N PRO A 71 15.39 10.69 15.53
CA PRO A 71 15.55 9.39 14.87
C PRO A 71 16.69 8.54 15.42
N ARG A 72 17.74 9.16 15.99
CA ARG A 72 18.89 8.41 16.53
C ARG A 72 18.57 7.75 17.85
N ARG A 73 17.69 8.39 18.64
CA ARG A 73 17.29 7.94 19.96
C ARG A 73 15.88 7.33 19.98
N MET A 74 15.20 7.27 18.84
CA MET A 74 13.81 6.84 18.71
C MET A 74 12.90 7.55 19.72
N VAL A 75 13.09 8.86 19.86
CA VAL A 75 12.23 9.71 20.69
C VAL A 75 11.06 10.16 19.84
N PHE A 76 9.85 9.99 20.36
CA PHE A 76 8.61 10.28 19.66
C PHE A 76 7.86 11.44 20.31
N GLU A 77 7.01 12.10 19.54
CA GLU A 77 6.11 13.12 20.05
C GLU A 77 5.18 12.56 21.13
N GLU A 78 4.79 13.41 22.08
CA GLU A 78 3.75 13.06 23.04
C GLU A 78 2.37 13.28 22.42
N ALA A 79 1.83 12.24 21.78
CA ALA A 79 0.49 12.25 21.20
C ALA A 79 -0.28 10.94 21.51
N PRO A 80 -1.63 10.98 21.58
CA PRO A 80 -2.48 9.80 21.78
C PRO A 80 -2.61 8.92 20.51
N LYS A 81 -1.47 8.62 19.90
CA LYS A 81 -1.27 7.80 18.69
C LYS A 81 -0.38 6.59 19.00
N PHE A 82 -0.30 5.65 18.08
CA PHE A 82 0.60 4.51 18.19
C PHE A 82 2.06 4.93 18.08
N THR A 83 2.94 4.30 18.86
CA THR A 83 4.37 4.34 18.57
C THR A 83 4.62 3.37 17.41
N PRO A 84 5.16 3.84 16.27
CA PRO A 84 5.42 2.97 15.13
C PRO A 84 6.50 1.93 15.45
N SER A 85 6.38 0.74 14.87
CA SER A 85 7.42 -0.28 14.82
C SER A 85 8.63 0.20 14.00
N GLU A 86 9.72 -0.58 14.02
CA GLU A 86 10.87 -0.29 13.16
C GLU A 86 10.50 -0.33 11.66
N ALA A 87 9.68 -1.30 11.24
CA ALA A 87 9.23 -1.41 9.86
C ALA A 87 8.31 -0.24 9.47
N GLU A 88 7.40 0.16 10.36
CA GLU A 88 6.53 1.33 10.17
C GLU A 88 7.35 2.62 10.08
N VAL A 89 8.37 2.82 10.93
CA VAL A 89 9.29 3.98 10.83
C VAL A 89 10.05 3.98 9.51
N ARG A 90 10.54 2.82 9.06
CA ARG A 90 11.21 2.70 7.76
C ARG A 90 10.28 3.06 6.61
N PHE A 91 9.02 2.65 6.66
CA PHE A 91 8.02 3.00 5.64
C PHE A 91 7.75 4.50 5.63
N MET A 92 7.49 5.10 6.79
CA MET A 92 7.28 6.54 6.93
C MET A 92 8.46 7.35 6.38
N ASN A 93 9.69 6.93 6.69
CA ASN A 93 10.90 7.57 6.18
C ASN A 93 11.05 7.38 4.67
N ASN A 94 10.76 6.19 4.14
CA ASN A 94 10.82 5.92 2.70
C ASN A 94 9.84 6.81 1.93
N VAL A 95 8.57 6.92 2.37
CA VAL A 95 7.58 7.84 1.79
C VAL A 95 8.09 9.28 1.83
N GLY A 96 8.62 9.73 2.97
CA GLY A 96 9.18 11.07 3.14
C GLY A 96 10.35 11.33 2.18
N LEU A 97 11.26 10.38 2.02
CA LEU A 97 12.40 10.49 1.11
C LEU A 97 11.94 10.56 -0.35
N ILE A 98 11.00 9.70 -0.77
CA ILE A 98 10.44 9.73 -2.13
C ILE A 98 9.78 11.08 -2.38
N PHE A 99 8.94 11.56 -1.46
CA PHE A 99 8.32 12.89 -1.55
C PHE A 99 9.36 13.98 -1.79
N HIS A 100 10.43 14.03 -0.99
CA HIS A 100 11.48 15.03 -1.16
C HIS A 100 12.24 14.90 -2.49
N LYS A 101 12.44 13.69 -3.02
CA LYS A 101 13.08 13.50 -4.34
C LYS A 101 12.16 13.89 -5.49
N VAL A 102 10.86 13.59 -5.38
CA VAL A 102 9.84 14.04 -6.35
C VAL A 102 9.72 15.55 -6.35
N MET A 103 9.79 16.21 -5.19
CA MET A 103 9.85 17.67 -5.10
C MET A 103 11.05 18.24 -5.86
N VAL A 104 12.24 17.64 -5.75
CA VAL A 104 13.40 18.09 -6.53
C VAL A 104 13.18 17.88 -8.03
N ALA A 105 12.66 16.72 -8.44
CA ALA A 105 12.33 16.47 -9.84
C ALA A 105 11.30 17.48 -10.39
N ARG A 106 10.35 17.89 -9.56
CA ARG A 106 9.35 18.92 -9.88
C ARG A 106 9.99 20.27 -10.19
N GLU A 107 10.91 20.72 -9.34
CA GLU A 107 11.61 21.98 -9.54
C GLU A 107 12.51 21.94 -10.79
N LEU A 108 13.20 20.81 -11.04
CA LEU A 108 14.00 20.63 -12.27
C LEU A 108 13.11 20.73 -13.51
N LYS A 109 11.93 20.12 -13.49
CA LYS A 109 10.96 20.23 -14.60
C LYS A 109 10.43 21.63 -14.80
N TYR A 110 10.13 22.34 -13.73
CA TYR A 110 9.73 23.74 -13.81
C TYR A 110 10.80 24.59 -14.52
N VAL A 111 12.07 24.40 -14.15
CA VAL A 111 13.21 25.09 -14.80
C VAL A 111 13.29 24.77 -16.30
N MET A 112 13.23 23.48 -16.65
CA MET A 112 13.28 23.02 -18.04
C MET A 112 12.16 23.61 -18.91
N GLU A 113 10.93 23.69 -18.38
CA GLU A 113 9.77 24.15 -19.14
C GLU A 113 9.67 25.68 -19.22
N HIS A 114 10.17 26.42 -18.22
CA HIS A 114 9.90 27.87 -18.11
C HIS A 114 11.10 28.77 -18.35
N TYR A 115 12.34 28.26 -18.27
CA TYR A 115 13.53 29.12 -18.30
C TYR A 115 14.52 28.82 -19.41
N GLN A 116 14.58 27.58 -19.94
CA GLN A 116 15.76 27.13 -20.69
C GLN A 116 15.43 26.11 -21.79
N ALA A 117 14.78 26.52 -22.89
CA ALA A 117 14.48 25.59 -23.99
C ALA A 117 15.70 25.30 -24.91
N ASP A 118 16.70 26.18 -24.97
CA ASP A 118 17.85 26.09 -25.90
C ASP A 118 19.17 26.56 -25.25
N SER A 119 19.58 25.96 -24.13
CA SER A 119 20.87 26.28 -23.48
C SER A 119 21.57 25.03 -22.94
N GLN A 120 22.89 25.12 -22.76
CA GLN A 120 23.71 24.09 -22.09
C GLN A 120 23.11 23.69 -20.73
N ASP A 121 22.50 24.65 -20.04
CA ASP A 121 21.84 24.44 -18.76
C ASP A 121 20.63 23.47 -18.85
N TYR A 122 19.97 23.35 -20.01
CA TYR A 122 18.91 22.36 -20.22
C TYR A 122 19.44 20.94 -20.12
N GLU A 123 20.56 20.64 -20.77
CA GLU A 123 21.18 19.31 -20.77
C GLU A 123 21.65 18.92 -19.36
N GLU A 124 22.24 19.87 -18.62
CA GLU A 124 22.64 19.66 -17.23
C GLU A 124 21.43 19.40 -16.31
N THR A 125 20.34 20.13 -16.54
CA THR A 125 19.07 19.96 -15.79
C THR A 125 18.39 18.64 -16.15
N TYR A 126 18.40 18.24 -17.42
CA TYR A 126 17.89 16.96 -17.91
C TYR A 126 18.66 15.79 -17.29
N GLY A 127 19.99 15.86 -17.30
CA GLY A 127 20.86 14.86 -16.67
C GLY A 127 20.59 14.73 -15.16
N SER A 128 20.40 15.86 -14.49
CA SER A 128 20.00 15.89 -13.07
C SER A 128 18.63 15.25 -12.86
N LEU A 129 17.65 15.56 -13.70
CA LEU A 129 16.32 14.97 -13.63
C LEU A 129 16.40 13.44 -13.77
N ASN A 130 17.09 12.92 -14.78
CA ASN A 130 17.26 11.48 -14.98
C ASN A 130 17.82 10.80 -13.72
N TYR A 131 18.86 11.37 -13.13
CA TYR A 131 19.43 10.87 -11.88
C TYR A 131 18.43 10.81 -10.73
N TYR A 132 17.60 11.84 -10.56
CA TYR A 132 16.58 11.85 -9.51
C TYR A 132 15.47 10.84 -9.78
N LEU A 133 15.06 10.65 -11.05
CA LEU A 133 14.08 9.64 -11.43
C LEU A 133 14.60 8.22 -11.10
N GLU A 134 15.85 7.89 -11.45
CA GLU A 134 16.45 6.60 -11.08
C GLU A 134 16.51 6.39 -9.56
N ARG A 135 16.82 7.45 -8.79
CA ARG A 135 16.79 7.37 -7.33
C ARG A 135 15.39 7.15 -6.78
N ILE A 136 14.37 7.77 -7.38
CA ILE A 136 12.96 7.57 -6.98
C ILE A 136 12.53 6.13 -7.24
N GLU A 137 12.88 5.57 -8.41
CA GLU A 137 12.61 4.15 -8.74
C GLU A 137 13.23 3.21 -7.70
N LYS A 138 14.50 3.43 -7.34
CA LYS A 138 15.19 2.64 -6.32
C LYS A 138 14.48 2.73 -4.98
N LEU A 139 14.08 3.92 -4.54
CA LEU A 139 13.37 4.11 -3.28
C LEU A 139 12.01 3.41 -3.27
N PHE A 140 11.28 3.40 -4.38
CA PHE A 140 10.03 2.65 -4.50
C PHE A 140 10.25 1.14 -4.38
N ASN A 141 11.31 0.61 -5.00
CA ASN A 141 11.66 -0.80 -4.88
C ASN A 141 12.09 -1.17 -3.45
N GLU A 142 12.87 -0.31 -2.77
CA GLU A 142 13.16 -0.46 -1.34
C GLU A 142 11.89 -0.45 -0.49
N GLY A 143 10.90 0.37 -0.86
CA GLY A 143 9.60 0.40 -0.18
C GLY A 143 8.79 -0.87 -0.30
N LEU A 144 8.88 -1.60 -1.42
CA LEU A 144 8.25 -2.92 -1.55
C LEU A 144 8.83 -3.91 -0.53
N GLU A 145 10.15 -3.90 -0.33
CA GLU A 145 10.78 -4.74 0.70
C GLU A 145 10.37 -4.32 2.11
N ILE A 146 10.21 -3.01 2.35
CA ILE A 146 9.69 -2.53 3.64
C ILE A 146 8.25 -2.99 3.85
N ILE A 147 7.39 -2.92 2.84
CA ILE A 147 6.00 -3.41 2.94
C ILE A 147 5.99 -4.91 3.30
N ARG A 148 6.85 -5.73 2.67
CA ARG A 148 6.99 -7.16 3.03
C ARG A 148 7.34 -7.36 4.51
N LEU A 149 8.22 -6.53 5.07
CA LEU A 149 8.58 -6.57 6.49
C LEU A 149 7.43 -6.12 7.41
N MET A 150 6.54 -5.26 6.93
CA MET A 150 5.35 -4.82 7.69
C MET A 150 4.22 -5.85 7.70
N LEU A 151 4.15 -6.72 6.69
CA LEU A 151 3.05 -7.69 6.57
C LEU A 151 2.89 -8.58 7.82
N PRO A 152 3.93 -9.22 8.39
CA PRO A 152 3.80 -10.01 9.62
C PRO A 152 3.20 -9.25 10.80
N GLU A 153 3.59 -7.99 10.98
CA GLU A 153 3.09 -7.10 12.05
C GLU A 153 1.63 -6.70 11.87
N ASN A 154 1.08 -6.97 10.68
CA ASN A 154 -0.30 -6.75 10.30
C ASN A 154 -1.04 -8.07 10.05
N GLY A 155 -0.58 -9.17 10.63
CA GLY A 155 -1.21 -10.49 10.49
C GLY A 155 -2.67 -10.51 10.93
N ASP A 156 -3.09 -9.67 11.87
CA ASP A 156 -4.48 -9.52 12.33
C ASP A 156 -5.32 -8.52 11.50
N ASN A 157 -4.69 -7.78 10.59
CA ASN A 157 -5.35 -6.79 9.75
C ASN A 157 -6.10 -7.44 8.58
N THR A 158 -7.30 -7.93 8.86
CA THR A 158 -8.13 -8.63 7.87
C THR A 158 -8.54 -7.73 6.69
N VAL A 159 -8.62 -6.40 6.87
CA VAL A 159 -8.92 -5.47 5.77
C VAL A 159 -7.75 -5.41 4.78
N LEU A 160 -6.50 -5.41 5.26
CA LEU A 160 -5.32 -5.52 4.42
C LEU A 160 -5.28 -6.87 3.70
N LEU A 161 -5.52 -7.98 4.41
CA LEU A 161 -5.59 -9.32 3.82
C LEU A 161 -6.59 -9.39 2.65
N VAL A 162 -7.80 -8.89 2.87
CA VAL A 162 -8.86 -8.85 1.85
C VAL A 162 -8.41 -8.06 0.63
N TYR A 163 -7.79 -6.90 0.82
CA TYR A 163 -7.24 -6.10 -0.27
C TYR A 163 -6.20 -6.87 -1.10
N LEU A 164 -5.27 -7.58 -0.44
CA LEU A 164 -4.24 -8.37 -1.11
C LEU A 164 -4.86 -9.51 -1.94
N LEU A 165 -5.87 -10.20 -1.40
CA LEU A 165 -6.60 -11.28 -2.10
C LEU A 165 -7.43 -10.78 -3.28
N GLU A 166 -8.13 -9.66 -3.12
CA GLU A 166 -8.92 -9.06 -4.19
C GLU A 166 -8.05 -8.68 -5.40
N ASN A 167 -6.82 -8.26 -5.13
CA ASN A 167 -5.87 -7.74 -6.10
C ASN A 167 -4.71 -8.71 -6.39
N ARG A 168 -4.96 -10.03 -6.32
CA ARG A 168 -3.93 -11.09 -6.47
C ARG A 168 -2.95 -10.86 -7.61
N GLU A 169 -3.44 -10.77 -8.85
CA GLU A 169 -2.59 -10.62 -10.04
C GLU A 169 -1.73 -9.35 -9.97
N TYR A 170 -2.30 -8.27 -9.45
CA TYR A 170 -1.60 -7.02 -9.26
C TYR A 170 -0.50 -7.15 -8.19
N MET A 171 -0.78 -7.81 -7.06
CA MET A 171 0.22 -8.07 -6.02
C MET A 171 1.35 -8.95 -6.55
N GLU A 172 1.02 -10.03 -7.26
CA GLU A 172 2.03 -10.96 -7.83
C GLU A 172 2.96 -10.25 -8.82
N ARG A 173 2.41 -9.41 -9.70
CA ARG A 173 3.20 -8.60 -10.64
C ARG A 173 4.07 -7.56 -9.91
N THR A 174 3.52 -6.89 -8.90
CA THR A 174 4.21 -5.81 -8.20
C THR A 174 5.35 -6.32 -7.32
N PHE A 175 5.12 -7.42 -6.59
CA PHE A 175 6.13 -8.00 -5.72
C PHE A 175 6.99 -9.07 -6.42
N GLY A 176 6.64 -9.52 -7.62
CA GLY A 176 7.42 -10.53 -8.37
C GLY A 176 7.45 -11.91 -7.72
N VAL A 177 6.50 -12.22 -6.83
CA VAL A 177 6.37 -13.50 -6.14
C VAL A 177 4.89 -13.92 -6.10
N PRO A 178 4.57 -15.22 -6.02
CA PRO A 178 3.19 -15.68 -5.81
C PRO A 178 2.56 -15.05 -4.56
N LEU A 179 1.26 -14.74 -4.61
CA LEU A 179 0.56 -14.09 -3.50
C LEU A 179 0.68 -14.90 -2.20
N TRP A 180 0.69 -16.22 -2.31
CA TRP A 180 0.79 -17.12 -1.15
C TRP A 180 2.14 -17.04 -0.45
N GLU A 181 3.23 -16.79 -1.19
CA GLU A 181 4.53 -16.53 -0.58
C GLU A 181 4.56 -15.18 0.13
N LEU A 182 3.88 -14.17 -0.44
CA LEU A 182 3.72 -12.85 0.18
C LEU A 182 2.89 -12.90 1.47
N LEU A 183 1.84 -13.74 1.51
CA LEU A 183 0.95 -13.88 2.66
C LEU A 183 1.46 -14.84 3.74
N ALA A 184 2.39 -15.74 3.42
CA ALA A 184 2.89 -16.74 4.37
C ALA A 184 3.41 -16.15 5.70
N PRO A 185 4.10 -15.00 5.73
CA PRO A 185 4.51 -14.38 6.99
C PRO A 185 3.36 -13.79 7.82
N MET A 186 2.20 -13.53 7.22
CA MET A 186 1.01 -12.97 7.89
C MET A 186 0.13 -14.04 8.54
N ILE A 187 0.18 -15.26 8.03
CA ILE A 187 -0.84 -16.29 8.27
C ILE A 187 -0.16 -17.60 8.70
N PRO A 188 -0.41 -18.08 9.93
CA PRO A 188 0.14 -19.35 10.37
C PRO A 188 -0.55 -20.53 9.66
N GLY A 189 0.21 -21.60 9.40
CA GLY A 189 -0.32 -22.86 8.90
C GLY A 189 -0.65 -22.86 7.40
N ASP A 190 -1.82 -23.37 7.04
CA ASP A 190 -2.29 -23.40 5.65
C ASP A 190 -2.75 -21.99 5.22
N VAL A 191 -1.81 -21.27 4.62
CA VAL A 191 -1.96 -19.87 4.21
C VAL A 191 -3.19 -19.67 3.33
N ARG A 192 -3.44 -20.56 2.35
CA ARG A 192 -4.57 -20.39 1.41
C ARG A 192 -5.88 -20.54 2.13
N ARG A 193 -6.04 -21.64 2.88
CA ARG A 193 -7.27 -21.93 3.62
C ARG A 193 -7.60 -20.82 4.60
N GLU A 194 -6.62 -20.42 5.40
CA GLU A 194 -6.83 -19.43 6.45
C GLU A 194 -7.05 -18.02 5.87
N ALA A 195 -6.35 -17.65 4.79
CA ALA A 195 -6.57 -16.39 4.09
C ALA A 195 -8.02 -16.26 3.61
N TYR A 196 -8.50 -17.28 2.89
CA TYR A 196 -9.85 -17.30 2.36
C TYR A 196 -10.91 -17.35 3.46
N ALA A 197 -10.72 -18.18 4.49
CA ALA A 197 -11.65 -18.27 5.61
C ALA A 197 -11.83 -16.91 6.30
N ARG A 198 -10.73 -16.20 6.59
CA ARG A 198 -10.77 -14.86 7.21
C ARG A 198 -11.41 -13.82 6.31
N ALA A 199 -11.13 -13.84 5.01
CA ALA A 199 -11.72 -12.91 4.06
C ALA A 199 -13.24 -13.12 3.93
N VAL A 200 -13.68 -14.39 3.84
CA VAL A 200 -15.11 -14.72 3.79
C VAL A 200 -15.80 -14.35 5.11
N GLU A 201 -15.22 -14.69 6.25
CA GLU A 201 -15.74 -14.30 7.57
C GLU A 201 -15.88 -12.78 7.69
N TYR A 202 -14.92 -12.01 7.19
CA TYR A 202 -14.98 -10.55 7.14
C TYR A 202 -16.18 -10.02 6.33
N TYR A 203 -16.36 -10.49 5.09
CA TYR A 203 -17.48 -10.05 4.25
C TYR A 203 -18.83 -10.45 4.83
N VAL A 204 -18.92 -11.67 5.35
CA VAL A 204 -20.11 -12.19 6.00
C VAL A 204 -20.49 -11.33 7.21
N ASN A 205 -19.52 -11.02 8.07
CA ASN A 205 -19.76 -10.17 9.23
C ASN A 205 -20.08 -8.72 8.85
N SER A 206 -19.62 -8.27 7.68
CA SER A 206 -19.92 -6.94 7.13
C SER A 206 -21.24 -6.87 6.34
N GLY A 207 -21.94 -8.00 6.15
CA GLY A 207 -23.19 -8.07 5.40
C GLY A 207 -23.00 -8.05 3.87
N TRP A 208 -21.79 -8.28 3.37
CA TRP A 208 -21.43 -8.24 1.95
C TRP A 208 -21.45 -9.64 1.33
N ALA A 209 -22.64 -10.21 1.19
CA ALA A 209 -22.74 -11.62 0.81
C ALA A 209 -22.30 -11.89 -0.65
N ALA A 210 -22.44 -10.93 -1.56
CA ALA A 210 -22.00 -11.11 -2.94
C ALA A 210 -20.46 -11.26 -2.99
N GLU A 211 -19.76 -10.42 -2.24
CA GLU A 211 -18.30 -10.44 -2.04
C GLU A 211 -17.88 -11.77 -1.39
N ALA A 212 -18.59 -12.20 -0.35
CA ALA A 212 -18.34 -13.48 0.31
C ALA A 212 -18.45 -14.66 -0.67
N ARG A 213 -19.49 -14.69 -1.52
CA ARG A 213 -19.66 -15.72 -2.56
C ARG A 213 -18.54 -15.69 -3.61
N ARG A 214 -18.14 -14.50 -4.07
CA ARG A 214 -17.01 -14.35 -5.00
C ARG A 214 -15.72 -14.90 -4.39
N MET A 215 -15.49 -14.63 -3.11
CA MET A 215 -14.30 -15.10 -2.40
C MET A 215 -14.31 -16.62 -2.19
N LEU A 216 -15.47 -17.23 -1.93
CA LEU A 216 -15.65 -18.69 -1.89
C LEU A 216 -15.39 -19.35 -3.25
N ALA A 217 -15.88 -18.74 -4.34
CA ALA A 217 -15.64 -19.26 -5.68
C ALA A 217 -14.14 -19.29 -5.99
N ARG A 218 -13.41 -18.20 -5.70
CA ARG A 218 -11.95 -18.13 -5.83
C ARG A 218 -11.24 -19.17 -4.97
N ALA A 219 -11.69 -19.38 -3.73
CA ALA A 219 -11.12 -20.41 -2.87
C ALA A 219 -11.19 -21.80 -3.52
N ARG A 220 -12.33 -22.15 -4.13
CA ARG A 220 -12.52 -23.42 -4.84
C ARG A 220 -11.64 -23.52 -6.08
N GLU A 221 -11.52 -22.44 -6.86
CA GLU A 221 -10.61 -22.36 -8.02
C GLU A 221 -9.16 -22.62 -7.62
N ASP A 222 -8.74 -22.15 -6.45
CA ASP A 222 -7.40 -22.36 -5.89
C ASP A 222 -7.23 -23.69 -5.14
N GLY A 223 -8.22 -24.58 -5.23
CA GLY A 223 -8.18 -25.93 -4.66
C GLY A 223 -8.42 -25.99 -3.15
N VAL A 224 -8.93 -24.93 -2.54
CA VAL A 224 -9.32 -24.91 -1.13
C VAL A 224 -10.74 -25.42 -1.00
N ASP A 225 -10.95 -26.46 -0.19
CA ASP A 225 -12.28 -26.99 0.13
C ASP A 225 -12.97 -26.13 1.22
N PRO A 226 -14.00 -25.34 0.87
CA PRO A 226 -14.74 -24.53 1.85
C PRO A 226 -15.68 -25.37 2.73
N ASP A 227 -15.99 -26.61 2.34
CA ASP A 227 -16.86 -27.50 3.12
C ASP A 227 -16.13 -28.04 4.36
N ALA A 228 -14.79 -27.99 4.34
CA ALA A 228 -13.93 -28.26 5.49
C ALA A 228 -13.76 -27.05 6.44
N TRP A 229 -14.39 -25.90 6.18
CA TRP A 229 -14.25 -24.71 7.04
C TRP A 229 -15.13 -24.79 8.29
N PRO A 230 -14.86 -23.96 9.33
CA PRO A 230 -15.68 -23.94 10.53
C PRO A 230 -17.17 -23.75 10.23
N ARG A 231 -18.04 -24.59 10.80
CA ARG A 231 -19.52 -24.54 10.61
C ARG A 231 -20.10 -23.14 10.78
N ARG A 232 -19.56 -22.35 11.72
CA ARG A 232 -19.97 -20.96 11.94
C ARG A 232 -19.95 -20.09 10.67
N ILE A 233 -18.97 -20.31 9.78
CA ILE A 233 -18.84 -19.56 8.52
C ILE A 233 -19.90 -20.04 7.52
N GLN A 234 -20.10 -21.36 7.44
CA GLN A 234 -21.09 -21.99 6.57
C GLN A 234 -22.52 -21.58 6.95
N ASP A 235 -22.87 -21.67 8.24
CA ASP A 235 -24.20 -21.31 8.77
C ASP A 235 -24.51 -19.83 8.50
N ARG A 236 -23.51 -18.96 8.69
CA ARG A 236 -23.68 -17.51 8.50
C ARG A 236 -23.78 -17.11 7.02
N LEU A 237 -23.10 -17.83 6.13
CA LEU A 237 -23.30 -17.69 4.69
C LEU A 237 -24.75 -18.07 4.32
N LEU A 238 -25.22 -19.23 4.76
CA LEU A 238 -26.60 -19.67 4.51
C LEU A 238 -27.65 -18.69 5.06
N GLU A 239 -27.41 -18.11 6.24
CA GLU A 239 -28.26 -17.05 6.81
C GLU A 239 -28.30 -15.80 5.90
N LEU A 240 -27.15 -15.33 5.42
CA LEU A 240 -27.10 -14.18 4.51
C LEU A 240 -27.74 -14.48 3.15
N GLU A 241 -27.55 -15.68 2.62
CA GLU A 241 -28.13 -16.09 1.35
C GLU A 241 -29.65 -16.18 1.43
N SER A 242 -30.19 -16.74 2.52
CA SER A 242 -31.64 -16.80 2.77
C SER A 242 -32.26 -15.41 2.97
N ARG A 243 -31.53 -14.48 3.60
CA ARG A 243 -31.96 -13.08 3.74
C ARG A 243 -31.95 -12.29 2.42
N LEU A 244 -31.07 -12.65 1.49
CA LEU A 244 -30.95 -11.99 0.18
C LEU A 244 -31.83 -12.61 -0.91
N ALA A 245 -32.26 -13.85 -0.72
CA ALA A 245 -33.22 -14.51 -1.63
C ALA A 245 -34.61 -13.87 -1.58
N GLY A 246 -34.94 -13.12 -0.51
CA GLY A 246 -36.26 -12.56 -0.28
C GLY A 246 -37.33 -13.65 -0.07
N PRO A 247 -38.49 -13.33 0.53
CA PRO A 247 -39.66 -14.19 0.44
C PRO A 247 -40.18 -14.35 -1.00
#